data_AF-A0A5C7SXR5-F1
#
_entry.id   AF-A0A5C7SXR5-F1
#
_cell.length_a   1.000
_cell.length_b   1.000
_cell.length_c   1.000
_cell.angle_alpha   90.00
_cell.angle_beta   90.00
_cell.angle_gamma   90.00
#
_symmetry.space_group_name_H-M   'P 1'
#
loop_
_entity.id
_entity.type
_entity.pdbx_description
1 polymer ?
#
loop_
_entity_poly.entity_id
_entity_poly.type
_entity_poly.pdbx_seq_one_letter_code
_entity_poly.pdbx_strand_id
1 'polypeptide(L)'
;MLPDSVLFQSLRRIELIDPWRGADGITGTAGASLLAGAIVLHFEQVSAVCTSPLRYSRCQRGTAVEWLGQGRWSDLGYRFTLLAADEAASWVLPGRLHRQTITAGSWLTPPCDDTSEPLLLSTGHAQYGIHTALRLRLLRGGWHELTYRPDLDGCIEFAPEGLHFDTKEPISVSGPDVEFGWLHPASPYPFALDDRCWRSADPRDWPMPLQRAWRSQPAGELYRETMRRALLARFSQHDRLRERLFALRREVAVAGVPSGLIEEASAVLQALHGKRAGGVAQ
;
A
#
# COMPACT_ATOMS: atom_id res chain seq x y z
N MET A 1 -11.14 8.56 19.16
CA MET A 1 -9.93 9.33 19.52
C MET A 1 -8.86 8.36 19.98
N LEU A 2 -7.57 8.69 19.85
CA LEU A 2 -6.54 7.89 20.54
C LEU A 2 -6.74 8.01 22.05
N PRO A 3 -6.43 6.96 22.83
CA PRO A 3 -6.54 7.05 24.28
C PRO A 3 -5.61 8.14 24.82
N ASP A 4 -6.04 8.82 25.87
CA ASP A 4 -5.29 9.92 26.49
C ASP A 4 -3.90 9.50 26.96
N SER A 5 -3.69 8.19 27.16
CA SER A 5 -2.39 7.61 27.49
C SER A 5 -1.30 7.91 26.47
N VAL A 6 -1.63 8.18 25.20
CA VAL A 6 -0.65 8.52 24.15
C VAL A 6 -0.25 9.99 24.18
N LEU A 7 -1.06 10.86 24.78
CA LEU A 7 -0.80 12.30 24.83
C LEU A 7 0.42 12.60 25.73
N PHE A 8 1.11 13.68 25.39
CA PHE A 8 2.32 14.15 26.07
C PHE A 8 3.47 13.14 26.09
N GLN A 9 3.51 12.23 25.11
CA GLN A 9 4.66 11.37 24.87
C GLN A 9 5.48 11.88 23.68
N SER A 10 6.80 11.82 23.80
CA SER A 10 7.71 12.15 22.70
C SER A 10 7.71 11.03 21.66
N LEU A 11 7.47 11.37 20.40
CA LEU A 11 7.68 10.46 19.29
C LEU A 11 9.20 10.32 19.07
N ARG A 12 9.73 9.12 19.25
CA ARG A 12 11.18 8.85 19.18
C ARG A 12 11.62 8.47 17.78
N ARG A 13 10.83 7.61 17.14
CA ARG A 13 11.13 7.12 15.79
C ARG A 13 9.87 6.72 15.05
N ILE A 14 9.99 6.72 13.74
CA ILE A 14 8.99 6.27 12.79
C ILE A 14 9.59 5.06 12.08
N GLU A 15 8.85 3.97 12.01
CA GLU A 15 9.26 2.79 11.29
C GLU A 15 8.31 2.54 10.12
N LEU A 16 8.87 2.47 8.93
CA LEU A 16 8.17 2.15 7.69
C LEU A 16 8.40 0.69 7.36
N ILE A 17 7.32 -0.04 7.07
CA ILE A 17 7.35 -1.46 6.73
C ILE A 17 6.71 -1.64 5.36
N ASP A 18 7.45 -2.29 4.45
CA ASP A 18 7.20 -2.24 3.01
C ASP A 18 7.06 -0.78 2.53
N PRO A 19 8.11 0.04 2.74
CA PRO A 19 8.12 1.44 2.33
C PRO A 19 7.96 1.58 0.81
N TRP A 20 7.25 2.63 0.43
CA TRP A 20 7.01 2.99 -0.97
C TRP A 20 8.32 3.21 -1.71
N ARG A 21 8.46 2.63 -2.90
CA ARG A 21 9.67 2.80 -3.71
C ARG A 21 9.46 3.88 -4.76
N GLY A 22 9.80 5.12 -4.38
CA GLY A 22 9.73 6.28 -5.26
C GLY A 22 10.68 6.17 -6.47
N ALA A 23 10.35 6.87 -7.56
CA ALA A 23 11.17 6.92 -8.76
C ALA A 23 12.49 7.70 -8.55
N ASP A 24 12.55 8.53 -7.52
CA ASP A 24 13.74 9.24 -7.05
C ASP A 24 14.76 8.33 -6.35
N GLY A 25 14.42 7.04 -6.17
CA GLY A 25 15.25 6.06 -5.48
C GLY A 25 15.24 6.20 -3.96
N ILE A 26 14.51 7.20 -3.43
CA ILE A 26 14.35 7.37 -1.99
C ILE A 26 13.18 6.51 -1.56
N THR A 27 13.50 5.46 -0.81
CA THR A 27 12.49 4.55 -0.29
C THR A 27 11.78 5.17 0.92
N GLY A 28 10.47 5.03 0.97
CA GLY A 28 9.62 5.45 2.08
C GLY A 28 9.20 6.91 2.10
N THR A 29 9.85 7.76 1.30
CA THR A 29 9.58 9.19 1.24
C THR A 29 9.11 9.58 -0.15
N ALA A 30 8.06 10.41 -0.24
CA ALA A 30 7.55 10.96 -1.48
C ALA A 30 7.13 12.42 -1.25
N GLY A 31 7.98 13.35 -1.69
CA GLY A 31 7.83 14.77 -1.35
C GLY A 31 7.90 14.98 0.18
N ALA A 32 6.87 15.60 0.76
CA ALA A 32 6.75 15.82 2.21
C ALA A 32 6.01 14.69 2.94
N SER A 33 5.78 13.55 2.30
CA SER A 33 5.02 12.43 2.85
C SER A 33 5.90 11.20 3.07
N LEU A 34 5.63 10.45 4.13
CA LEU A 34 6.08 9.07 4.26
C LEU A 34 4.99 8.14 3.76
N LEU A 35 5.35 7.17 2.92
CA LEU A 35 4.44 6.20 2.37
C LEU A 35 4.97 4.79 2.62
N ALA A 36 4.13 3.93 3.17
CA ALA A 36 4.47 2.53 3.41
C ALA A 36 3.21 1.66 3.48
N GLY A 37 3.38 0.34 3.31
CA GLY A 37 2.28 -0.59 3.59
C GLY A 37 1.88 -0.59 5.07
N ALA A 38 2.82 -0.34 5.97
CA ALA A 38 2.58 -0.12 7.38
C ALA A 38 3.51 0.94 7.97
N ILE A 39 3.00 1.72 8.91
CA ILE A 39 3.74 2.75 9.63
C ILE A 39 3.60 2.49 11.12
N VAL A 40 4.71 2.46 11.85
CA VAL A 40 4.74 2.39 13.30
C VAL A 40 5.33 3.68 13.85
N LEU A 41 4.55 4.37 14.67
CA LEU A 41 4.98 5.55 15.42
C LEU A 41 5.36 5.10 16.83
N HIS A 42 6.65 5.13 17.16
CA HIS A 42 7.16 4.71 18.46
C HIS A 42 7.26 5.92 19.39
N PHE A 43 6.38 5.97 20.38
CA PHE A 43 6.45 6.92 21.49
C PHE A 43 7.24 6.32 22.65
N GLU A 44 7.37 7.06 23.75
CA GLU A 44 8.17 6.65 24.91
C GLU A 44 7.68 5.35 25.56
N GLN A 45 6.37 5.18 25.68
CA GLN A 45 5.75 4.09 26.44
C GLN A 45 4.85 3.22 25.57
N VAL A 46 4.45 3.74 24.40
CA VAL A 46 3.51 3.06 23.50
C VAL A 46 3.97 3.17 22.04
N SER A 47 3.52 2.24 21.22
CA SER A 47 3.69 2.30 19.77
C SER A 47 2.33 2.24 19.08
N ALA A 48 2.08 3.21 18.21
CA ALA A 48 0.92 3.26 17.36
C ALA A 48 1.26 2.56 16.04
N VAL A 49 0.62 1.42 15.80
CA VAL A 49 0.85 0.54 14.66
C VAL A 49 -0.29 0.70 13.67
N CYS A 50 0.05 1.14 12.46
CA CYS A 50 -0.90 1.33 11.37
C CYS A 50 -0.56 0.33 10.25
N THR A 51 -1.52 -0.52 9.84
CA THR A 51 -1.30 -1.54 8.81
C THR A 51 -2.35 -1.52 7.71
N SER A 52 -1.89 -1.63 6.46
CA SER A 52 -2.74 -1.75 5.29
C SER A 52 -3.51 -3.08 5.28
N PRO A 53 -4.85 -3.06 5.30
CA PRO A 53 -5.65 -4.27 5.14
C PRO A 53 -5.44 -4.89 3.76
N LEU A 54 -5.23 -4.05 2.74
CA LEU A 54 -5.03 -4.49 1.36
C LEU A 54 -3.76 -5.32 1.19
N ARG A 55 -2.68 -4.94 1.88
CA ARG A 55 -1.40 -5.65 1.80
C ARG A 55 -1.31 -6.83 2.78
N TYR A 56 -1.92 -6.71 3.96
CA TYR A 56 -1.62 -7.62 5.08
C TYR A 56 -2.81 -8.38 5.65
N SER A 57 -4.05 -8.07 5.26
CA SER A 57 -5.26 -8.68 5.81
C SER A 57 -6.03 -9.49 4.77
N ARG A 58 -6.83 -10.44 5.27
CA ARG A 58 -7.89 -11.10 4.47
C ARG A 58 -9.18 -10.30 4.44
N CYS A 59 -9.42 -9.48 5.46
CA CYS A 59 -10.58 -8.61 5.56
C CYS A 59 -10.15 -7.17 5.31
N GLN A 60 -10.76 -6.52 4.33
CA GLN A 60 -10.44 -5.17 3.87
C GLN A 60 -11.04 -4.05 4.74
N ARG A 61 -11.50 -4.38 5.94
CA ARG A 61 -12.01 -3.40 6.92
C ARG A 61 -10.85 -2.80 7.71
N GLY A 62 -10.88 -1.48 7.88
CA GLY A 62 -9.97 -0.76 8.76
C GLY A 62 -10.52 -0.67 10.18
N THR A 63 -9.91 0.18 10.98
CA THR A 63 -10.35 0.46 12.35
C THR A 63 -11.45 1.51 12.33
N ALA A 64 -12.60 1.16 12.90
CA ALA A 64 -13.68 2.09 13.15
C ALA A 64 -13.34 2.98 14.34
N VAL A 65 -13.45 4.29 14.17
CA VAL A 65 -13.21 5.31 15.19
C VAL A 65 -14.44 6.20 15.36
N GLU A 66 -14.78 6.50 16.60
CA GLU A 66 -15.85 7.45 16.91
C GLU A 66 -15.36 8.90 16.79
N TRP A 67 -16.19 9.72 16.13
CA TRP A 67 -15.98 11.14 15.94
C TRP A 67 -16.39 11.92 17.18
N LEU A 68 -15.41 12.35 17.99
CA LEU A 68 -15.56 13.35 19.05
C LEU A 68 -16.82 13.19 19.95
N GLY A 69 -17.21 11.96 20.28
CA GLY A 69 -18.37 11.68 21.15
C GLY A 69 -19.74 12.01 20.54
N GLN A 70 -19.82 12.17 19.22
CA GLN A 70 -21.07 12.43 18.50
C GLN A 70 -21.82 11.15 18.10
N GLY A 71 -21.37 9.97 18.52
CA GLY A 71 -21.95 8.68 18.11
C GLY A 71 -21.75 8.32 16.64
N ARG A 72 -21.01 9.14 15.87
CA ARG A 72 -20.73 8.90 14.45
C ARG A 72 -19.42 8.13 14.32
N TRP A 73 -19.49 6.97 13.67
CA TRP A 73 -18.33 6.11 13.41
C TRP A 73 -17.82 6.30 12.00
N SER A 74 -16.50 6.38 11.87
CA SER A 74 -15.79 6.43 10.58
C SER A 74 -14.74 5.33 10.52
N ASP A 75 -14.54 4.75 9.35
CA ASP A 75 -13.45 3.80 9.10
C ASP A 75 -12.19 4.57 8.66
N LEU A 76 -11.05 4.32 9.31
CA LEU A 76 -9.75 4.90 8.94
C LEU A 76 -9.21 4.36 7.60
N GLY A 77 -9.76 3.25 7.10
CA GLY A 77 -9.29 2.52 5.92
C GLY A 77 -8.08 1.64 6.19
N TYR A 78 -7.34 1.90 7.27
CA TYR A 78 -6.26 1.05 7.77
C TYR A 78 -6.56 0.48 9.16
N ARG A 79 -5.85 -0.59 9.52
CA ARG A 79 -5.92 -1.15 10.88
C ARG A 79 -4.97 -0.41 11.80
N PHE A 80 -5.53 0.17 12.83
CA PHE A 80 -4.84 0.85 13.91
C PHE A 80 -4.80 -0.05 15.15
N THR A 81 -3.62 -0.19 15.75
CA THR A 81 -3.42 -0.90 17.02
C THR A 81 -2.44 -0.12 17.87
N LEU A 82 -2.75 0.05 19.16
CA LEU A 82 -1.84 0.64 20.13
C LEU A 82 -1.25 -0.48 20.98
N LEU A 83 0.07 -0.53 21.07
CA LEU A 83 0.82 -1.52 21.84
C LEU A 83 1.68 -0.82 22.88
N ALA A 84 2.03 -1.52 23.96
CA ALA A 84 3.11 -1.08 24.82
C ALA A 84 4.45 -1.12 24.05
N ALA A 85 5.40 -0.27 24.42
CA ALA A 85 6.67 -0.13 23.68
C ALA A 85 7.50 -1.43 23.64
N ASP A 86 7.45 -2.24 24.70
CA ASP A 86 8.08 -3.55 24.80
C ASP A 86 7.39 -4.61 23.93
N GLU A 87 6.05 -4.62 23.90
CA GLU A 87 5.27 -5.50 23.03
C GLU A 87 5.46 -5.18 21.55
N ALA A 88 5.61 -3.91 21.20
CA ALA A 88 5.81 -3.45 19.83
C ALA A 88 7.09 -4.01 19.19
N ALA A 89 8.13 -4.27 19.99
CA ALA A 89 9.35 -4.92 19.52
C ALA A 89 9.10 -6.38 19.08
N SER A 90 8.12 -7.05 19.71
CA SER A 90 7.70 -8.41 19.38
C SER A 90 6.59 -8.46 18.32
N TRP A 91 6.05 -7.31 17.90
CA TRP A 91 4.95 -7.26 16.95
C TRP A 91 5.42 -7.68 15.55
N VAL A 92 4.84 -8.79 15.05
CA VAL A 92 5.32 -9.48 13.85
C VAL A 92 4.43 -9.19 12.65
N LEU A 93 4.92 -8.36 11.73
CA LEU A 93 4.60 -8.50 10.31
C LEU A 93 5.52 -9.56 9.67
N PRO A 94 5.17 -10.13 8.50
CA PRO A 94 6.00 -11.13 7.84
C PRO A 94 7.46 -10.68 7.75
N GLY A 95 8.39 -11.46 8.34
CA GLY A 95 9.79 -11.04 8.56
C GLY A 95 10.64 -10.81 7.29
N ARG A 96 10.07 -10.96 6.09
CA ARG A 96 10.75 -10.70 4.81
C ARG A 96 10.46 -9.31 4.22
N LEU A 97 9.64 -8.49 4.90
CA LEU A 97 9.35 -7.14 4.42
C LEU A 97 10.54 -6.21 4.69
N HIS A 98 10.80 -5.31 3.75
CA HIS A 98 11.81 -4.27 3.95
C HIS A 98 11.34 -3.31 5.04
N ARG A 99 12.25 -2.92 5.94
CA ARG A 99 11.96 -2.03 7.07
C ARG A 99 12.94 -0.87 7.04
N GLN A 100 12.44 0.33 7.27
CA GLN A 100 13.23 1.55 7.33
C GLN A 100 12.84 2.32 8.57
N THR A 101 13.84 2.70 9.37
CA THR A 101 13.62 3.51 10.57
C THR A 101 14.07 4.93 10.28
N ILE A 102 13.22 5.88 10.66
CA ILE A 102 13.43 7.32 10.51
C ILE A 102 13.35 7.93 11.92
N THR A 103 14.33 8.75 12.28
CA THR A 103 14.29 9.49 13.54
C THR A 103 13.22 10.57 13.45
N ALA A 104 12.38 10.69 14.47
CA ALA A 104 11.26 11.63 14.43
C ALA A 104 11.72 13.08 14.22
N GLY A 105 12.77 13.51 14.94
CA GLY A 105 13.36 14.84 14.77
C GLY A 105 13.90 15.14 13.36
N SER A 106 14.38 14.13 12.62
CA SER A 106 14.86 14.31 11.23
C SER A 106 13.73 14.48 10.22
N TRP A 107 12.52 14.01 10.55
CA TRP A 107 11.36 14.08 9.66
C TRP A 107 10.50 15.32 9.93
N LEU A 108 10.33 15.68 11.20
CA LEU A 108 9.32 16.65 11.64
C LEU A 108 9.82 18.11 11.70
N THR A 109 10.97 18.40 11.09
CA THR A 109 11.71 19.66 11.30
C THR A 109 11.13 20.86 10.54
N PRO A 110 11.08 22.04 11.19
CA PRO A 110 11.49 23.31 10.56
C PRO A 110 12.65 23.99 11.36
N PRO A 111 13.31 25.04 10.83
CA PRO A 111 14.74 25.33 10.97
C PRO A 111 15.10 25.94 12.33
N CYS A 112 15.38 25.12 13.34
CA CYS A 112 15.99 25.61 14.58
C CYS A 112 16.85 24.51 15.21
N ASP A 113 18.02 24.88 15.70
CA ASP A 113 19.08 24.02 16.27
C ASP A 113 18.69 23.25 17.55
N ASP A 114 17.40 23.17 17.88
CA ASP A 114 16.92 22.49 19.07
C ASP A 114 16.68 21.00 18.78
N THR A 115 17.45 20.15 19.48
CA THR A 115 17.50 18.69 19.30
C THR A 115 16.40 17.93 20.05
N SER A 116 15.44 18.64 20.66
CA SER A 116 14.38 18.03 21.46
C SER A 116 13.39 17.19 20.62
N GLU A 117 13.04 16.01 21.13
CA GLU A 117 12.12 15.06 20.45
C GLU A 117 10.69 15.63 20.36
N PRO A 118 9.95 15.35 19.27
CA PRO A 118 8.63 15.91 19.03
C PRO A 118 7.56 15.32 19.97
N LEU A 119 6.95 16.17 20.78
CA LEU A 119 5.94 15.81 21.78
C LEU A 119 4.52 15.77 21.18
N LEU A 120 3.75 14.70 21.38
CA LEU A 120 2.34 14.65 20.99
C LEU A 120 1.47 15.48 21.94
N LEU A 121 0.81 16.50 21.43
CA LEU A 121 -0.01 17.42 22.22
C LEU A 121 -1.50 17.07 22.17
N SER A 122 -1.99 16.67 21.00
CA SER A 122 -3.40 16.33 20.81
C SER A 122 -3.60 15.42 19.61
N THR A 123 -4.76 14.77 19.57
CA THR A 123 -5.18 13.94 18.45
C THR A 123 -6.54 14.41 17.95
N GLY A 124 -6.80 14.22 16.67
CA GLY A 124 -8.05 14.63 16.04
C GLY A 124 -8.38 13.73 14.87
N HIS A 125 -9.46 14.07 14.17
CA HIS A 125 -9.79 13.43 12.90
C HIS A 125 -10.07 14.52 11.87
N ALA A 126 -9.70 14.25 10.62
CA ALA A 126 -10.16 15.01 9.47
C ALA A 126 -10.90 14.10 8.50
N GLN A 127 -11.83 14.68 7.76
CA GLN A 127 -12.59 13.98 6.74
C GLN A 127 -12.42 14.71 5.41
N TYR A 128 -11.90 13.99 4.43
CA TYR A 128 -11.65 14.47 3.07
C TYR A 128 -12.52 13.65 2.12
N GLY A 129 -13.75 14.14 1.89
CA GLY A 129 -14.76 13.38 1.16
C GLY A 129 -15.08 12.04 1.85
N ILE A 130 -14.73 10.93 1.19
CA ILE A 130 -14.93 9.57 1.73
C ILE A 130 -13.77 9.10 2.63
N HIS A 131 -12.65 9.82 2.65
CA HIS A 131 -11.46 9.42 3.39
C HIS A 131 -11.46 10.05 4.79
N THR A 132 -11.04 9.27 5.78
CA THR A 132 -10.81 9.74 7.15
C THR A 132 -9.32 9.70 7.45
N ALA A 133 -8.81 10.76 8.07
CA ALA A 133 -7.44 10.86 8.52
C ALA A 133 -7.40 10.95 10.05
N LEU A 134 -6.43 10.26 10.66
CA LEU A 134 -6.08 10.45 12.06
C LEU A 134 -5.07 11.60 12.14
N ARG A 135 -5.42 12.65 12.88
CA ARG A 135 -4.56 13.83 13.04
C ARG A 135 -3.76 13.77 14.33
N LEU A 136 -2.48 14.09 14.24
CA LEU A 136 -1.54 14.16 15.35
C LEU A 136 -0.97 15.58 15.42
N ARG A 137 -1.17 16.28 16.53
CA ARG A 137 -0.55 17.59 16.78
C ARG A 137 0.76 17.36 17.50
N LEU A 138 1.87 17.57 16.83
CA LEU A 138 3.21 17.46 17.40
C LEU A 138 3.73 18.85 17.75
N LEU A 139 4.30 19.01 18.94
CA LEU A 139 5.00 20.22 19.33
C LEU A 139 6.13 20.47 18.31
N ARG A 140 6.21 21.69 17.77
CA ARG A 140 7.17 22.14 16.72
C ARG A 140 7.01 21.50 15.34
N GLY A 141 6.45 20.30 15.20
CA GLY A 141 6.11 19.69 13.90
C GLY A 141 4.76 20.16 13.34
N GLY A 142 3.87 20.66 14.18
CA GLY A 142 2.55 21.08 13.73
C GLY A 142 1.56 19.91 13.58
N TRP A 143 0.55 20.08 12.74
CA TRP A 143 -0.41 19.00 12.47
C TRP A 143 0.12 18.05 11.41
N HIS A 144 0.03 16.76 11.70
CA HIS A 144 0.32 15.68 10.78
C HIS A 144 -0.88 14.74 10.68
N GLU A 145 -0.96 14.05 9.55
CA GLU A 145 -2.11 13.23 9.19
C GLU A 145 -1.66 11.83 8.79
N LEU A 146 -2.33 10.83 9.36
CA LEU A 146 -2.25 9.44 8.94
C LEU A 146 -3.47 9.11 8.09
N THR A 147 -3.25 8.93 6.79
CA THR A 147 -4.30 8.75 5.79
C THR A 147 -4.12 7.42 5.06
N TYR A 148 -5.24 6.72 4.80
CA TYR A 148 -5.23 5.55 3.94
C TYR A 148 -5.29 5.96 2.46
N ARG A 149 -4.35 5.45 1.66
CA ARG A 149 -4.20 5.72 0.23
C ARG A 149 -4.51 4.47 -0.60
N PRO A 150 -5.80 4.11 -0.79
CA PRO A 150 -6.17 2.97 -1.62
C PRO A 150 -5.75 3.15 -3.08
N ASP A 151 -5.65 4.40 -3.54
CA ASP A 151 -5.14 4.79 -4.86
C ASP A 151 -3.65 4.49 -5.05
N LEU A 152 -2.89 4.44 -3.95
CA LEU A 152 -1.46 4.11 -3.90
C LEU A 152 -1.27 2.71 -3.32
N ASP A 153 -1.95 1.72 -3.89
CA ASP A 153 -1.81 0.31 -3.51
C ASP A 153 -2.04 0.05 -2.01
N GLY A 154 -3.00 0.78 -1.44
CA GLY A 154 -3.36 0.70 -0.03
C GLY A 154 -2.24 1.14 0.91
N CYS A 155 -1.37 2.05 0.49
CA CYS A 155 -0.39 2.66 1.38
C CYS A 155 -1.06 3.42 2.52
N ILE A 156 -0.30 3.57 3.60
CA ILE A 156 -0.56 4.52 4.66
C ILE A 156 0.39 5.68 4.42
N GLU A 157 -0.18 6.88 4.41
CA GLU A 157 0.53 8.13 4.26
C GLU A 157 0.64 8.82 5.61
N PHE A 158 1.85 9.23 5.96
CA PHE A 158 2.11 10.13 7.08
C PHE A 158 2.72 11.43 6.55
N ALA A 159 1.97 12.52 6.61
CA ALA A 159 2.35 13.80 6.03
C ALA A 159 1.94 14.97 6.93
N PRO A 160 2.57 16.15 6.80
CA PRO A 160 2.03 17.38 7.36
C PRO A 160 0.63 17.66 6.80
N GLU A 161 -0.23 18.30 7.61
CA GLU A 161 -1.59 18.67 7.21
C GLU A 161 -1.60 19.44 5.88
N GLY A 162 -2.38 18.94 4.92
CA GLY A 162 -2.53 19.55 3.61
C GLY A 162 -1.38 19.33 2.63
N LEU A 163 -0.31 18.60 3.00
CA LEU A 163 0.84 18.28 2.14
C LEU A 163 0.86 16.81 1.69
N HIS A 164 -0.30 16.31 1.26
CA HIS A 164 -0.41 14.95 0.71
C HIS A 164 0.34 14.80 -0.61
N PHE A 165 0.98 13.65 -0.77
CA PHE A 165 1.60 13.23 -2.00
C PHE A 165 0.55 12.97 -3.07
N ASP A 166 0.60 13.77 -4.13
CA ASP A 166 -0.23 13.59 -5.32
C ASP A 166 0.63 13.08 -6.48
N THR A 167 0.20 11.98 -7.09
CA THR A 167 0.82 11.47 -8.32
C THR A 167 -0.08 11.89 -9.47
N LYS A 168 0.33 12.89 -10.23
CA LYS A 168 -0.42 13.33 -11.42
C LYS A 168 -0.19 12.43 -12.63
N GLU A 169 0.93 11.71 -12.65
CA GLU A 169 1.34 10.85 -13.76
C GLU A 169 0.81 9.41 -13.59
N PRO A 170 0.54 8.68 -14.69
CA PRO A 170 0.22 7.27 -14.65
C PRO A 170 1.26 6.47 -13.88
N ILE A 171 0.84 5.36 -13.26
CA ILE A 171 1.78 4.50 -12.55
C ILE A 171 2.65 3.78 -13.58
N SER A 172 3.97 3.98 -13.51
CA SER A 172 4.93 3.30 -14.39
C SER A 172 5.67 2.20 -13.63
N VAL A 173 5.54 0.96 -14.10
CA VAL A 173 6.15 -0.23 -13.49
C VAL A 173 7.23 -0.77 -14.41
N SER A 174 8.48 -0.42 -14.11
CA SER A 174 9.65 -0.81 -14.92
C SER A 174 10.16 -2.22 -14.65
N GLY A 175 9.81 -2.83 -13.50
CA GLY A 175 10.29 -4.14 -13.10
C GLY A 175 9.55 -4.74 -11.90
N PRO A 176 9.93 -5.96 -11.46
CA PRO A 176 9.27 -6.62 -10.34
C PRO A 176 9.66 -6.05 -8.96
N ASP A 177 10.78 -5.33 -8.87
CA ASP A 177 11.36 -4.82 -7.62
C ASP A 177 11.01 -3.35 -7.33
N VAL A 178 10.18 -2.71 -8.15
CA VAL A 178 9.72 -1.33 -7.93
C VAL A 178 8.33 -1.29 -7.30
N GLU A 179 7.81 -0.10 -6.98
CA GLU A 179 6.44 0.05 -6.52
C GLU A 179 5.45 -0.47 -7.56
N PHE A 180 4.36 -1.09 -7.12
CA PHE A 180 3.46 -1.87 -7.98
C PHE A 180 4.16 -2.98 -8.78
N GLY A 181 5.40 -3.34 -8.43
CA GLY A 181 6.18 -4.36 -9.10
C GLY A 181 5.50 -5.73 -9.13
N TRP A 182 4.49 -5.97 -8.28
CA TRP A 182 3.61 -7.14 -8.33
C TRP A 182 2.73 -7.24 -9.59
N LEU A 183 2.55 -6.14 -10.33
CA LEU A 183 1.89 -6.13 -11.64
C LEU A 183 2.79 -6.66 -12.75
N HIS A 184 4.11 -6.51 -12.62
CA HIS A 184 5.07 -6.89 -13.64
C HIS A 184 4.99 -8.40 -13.97
N PRO A 185 5.21 -8.85 -15.21
CA PRO A 185 5.14 -10.28 -15.54
C PRO A 185 6.14 -11.14 -14.75
N ALA A 186 7.33 -10.58 -14.50
CA ALA A 186 8.41 -11.25 -13.75
C ALA A 186 8.23 -11.33 -12.23
N SER A 187 7.14 -10.79 -11.66
CA SER A 187 6.91 -10.90 -10.22
C SER A 187 6.77 -12.38 -9.81
N PRO A 188 7.34 -12.79 -8.66
CA PRO A 188 7.45 -14.19 -8.25
C PRO A 188 6.14 -14.76 -7.67
N TYR A 189 5.07 -14.74 -8.47
CA TYR A 189 3.76 -15.27 -8.12
C TYR A 189 3.42 -16.44 -9.06
N PRO A 190 3.77 -17.67 -8.67
CA PRO A 190 3.55 -18.84 -9.52
C PRO A 190 2.06 -19.13 -9.68
N PHE A 191 1.67 -19.67 -10.83
CA PHE A 191 0.26 -19.98 -11.13
C PHE A 191 0.15 -21.18 -12.05
N ALA A 192 -0.98 -21.86 -12.02
CA ALA A 192 -1.30 -22.95 -12.94
C ALA A 192 -2.03 -22.43 -14.18
N LEU A 193 -1.61 -22.85 -15.38
CA LEU A 193 -2.29 -22.59 -16.64
C LEU A 193 -1.98 -23.72 -17.62
N ASP A 194 -3.01 -24.27 -18.27
CA ASP A 194 -2.91 -25.38 -19.24
C ASP A 194 -2.13 -26.59 -18.67
N ASP A 195 -2.55 -27.05 -17.48
CA ASP A 195 -1.97 -28.18 -16.73
C ASP A 195 -0.47 -28.03 -16.40
N ARG A 196 0.05 -26.81 -16.45
CA ARG A 196 1.45 -26.49 -16.12
C ARG A 196 1.51 -25.46 -15.01
N CYS A 197 2.49 -25.61 -14.13
CA CYS A 197 2.84 -24.60 -13.14
C CYS A 197 3.90 -23.65 -13.70
N TRP A 198 3.56 -22.37 -13.80
CA TRP A 198 4.41 -21.29 -14.28
C TRP A 198 5.03 -20.60 -13.07
N ARG A 199 6.33 -20.27 -13.15
CA ARG A 199 7.04 -19.55 -12.08
C ARG A 199 6.63 -18.08 -12.03
N SER A 200 6.48 -17.48 -13.20
CA SER A 200 6.03 -16.11 -13.39
C SER A 200 5.30 -15.98 -14.73
N ALA A 201 4.76 -14.80 -15.02
CA ALA A 201 4.19 -14.50 -16.33
C ALA A 201 5.26 -13.97 -17.32
N ASP A 202 6.53 -13.90 -16.92
CA ASP A 202 7.63 -13.43 -17.77
C ASP A 202 7.76 -14.29 -19.03
N PRO A 203 7.83 -13.69 -20.23
CA PRO A 203 8.09 -14.39 -21.48
C PRO A 203 9.28 -15.36 -21.46
N ARG A 204 10.28 -15.15 -20.59
CA ARG A 204 11.41 -16.07 -20.41
C ARG A 204 11.00 -17.45 -19.90
N ASP A 205 9.89 -17.55 -19.17
CA ASP A 205 9.36 -18.80 -18.64
C ASP A 205 8.44 -19.52 -19.66
N TRP A 206 8.18 -18.92 -20.82
CA TRP A 206 7.24 -19.45 -21.81
C TRP A 206 7.85 -20.58 -22.65
N PRO A 207 7.04 -21.44 -23.30
CA PRO A 207 7.54 -22.38 -24.30
C PRO A 207 8.30 -21.70 -25.45
N MET A 208 9.39 -22.32 -25.92
CA MET A 208 10.28 -21.77 -26.97
C MET A 208 9.58 -21.19 -28.22
N PRO A 209 8.53 -21.82 -28.79
CA PRO A 209 7.83 -21.24 -29.93
C PRO A 209 7.21 -19.86 -29.62
N LEU A 210 6.62 -19.70 -28.42
CA LEU A 210 6.02 -18.45 -27.98
C LEU A 210 7.09 -17.40 -27.65
N GLN A 211 8.23 -17.82 -27.08
CA GLN A 211 9.35 -16.90 -26.85
C GLN A 211 9.86 -16.28 -28.17
N ARG A 212 10.01 -17.09 -29.22
CA ARG A 212 10.44 -16.61 -30.53
C ARG A 212 9.43 -15.66 -31.15
N ALA A 213 8.15 -16.04 -31.13
CA ALA A 213 7.06 -15.21 -31.65
C ALA A 213 7.02 -13.84 -30.96
N TRP A 214 7.11 -13.81 -29.63
CA TRP A 214 7.20 -12.58 -28.85
C TRP A 214 8.40 -11.72 -29.25
N ARG A 215 9.61 -12.30 -29.34
CA ARG A 215 10.82 -11.55 -29.74
C ARG A 215 10.70 -10.94 -31.14
N SER A 216 10.01 -11.61 -32.06
CA SER A 216 9.78 -11.10 -33.42
C SER A 216 8.63 -10.09 -33.51
N GLN A 217 7.60 -10.21 -32.66
CA GLN A 217 6.37 -9.43 -32.72
C GLN A 217 5.87 -9.11 -31.29
N PRO A 218 6.53 -8.18 -30.57
CA PRO A 218 6.21 -7.88 -29.17
C PRO A 218 4.85 -7.19 -28.96
N ALA A 219 4.20 -6.74 -30.04
CA ALA A 219 2.85 -6.19 -30.05
C ALA A 219 1.84 -7.09 -30.82
N GLY A 220 2.21 -8.33 -31.15
CA GLY A 220 1.34 -9.24 -31.89
C GLY A 220 0.11 -9.68 -31.08
N GLU A 221 -0.98 -10.00 -31.77
CA GLU A 221 -2.23 -10.48 -31.14
C GLU A 221 -2.00 -11.74 -30.30
N LEU A 222 -1.20 -12.69 -30.80
CA LEU A 222 -0.84 -13.92 -30.09
C LEU A 222 -0.12 -13.61 -28.77
N TYR A 223 0.75 -12.59 -28.76
CA TYR A 223 1.43 -12.16 -27.55
C TYR A 223 0.44 -11.58 -26.53
N ARG A 224 -0.41 -10.65 -26.98
CA ARG A 224 -1.44 -10.02 -26.13
C ARG A 224 -2.34 -11.07 -25.50
N GLU A 225 -2.83 -12.02 -26.28
CA GLU A 225 -3.74 -13.06 -25.78
C GLU A 225 -3.03 -14.01 -24.81
N THR A 226 -1.79 -14.42 -25.10
CA THR A 226 -1.02 -15.27 -24.19
C THR A 226 -0.78 -14.57 -22.85
N MET A 227 -0.35 -13.30 -22.89
CA MET A 227 -0.14 -12.49 -21.69
C MET A 227 -1.46 -12.29 -20.91
N ARG A 228 -2.58 -12.06 -21.61
CA ARG A 228 -3.91 -11.95 -21.00
C ARG A 228 -4.24 -13.19 -20.19
N ARG A 229 -4.13 -14.38 -20.80
CA ARG A 229 -4.42 -15.66 -20.14
C ARG A 229 -3.52 -15.90 -18.93
N ALA A 230 -2.23 -15.60 -19.05
CA ALA A 230 -1.27 -15.70 -17.94
C ALA A 230 -1.64 -14.77 -16.77
N LEU A 231 -1.93 -13.49 -17.05
CA LEU A 231 -2.30 -12.53 -16.01
C LEU A 231 -3.62 -12.89 -15.34
N LEU A 232 -4.65 -13.29 -16.10
CA LEU A 232 -5.93 -13.74 -15.55
C LEU A 232 -5.75 -14.98 -14.66
N ALA A 233 -4.96 -15.97 -15.09
CA ALA A 233 -4.66 -17.15 -14.30
C ALA A 233 -3.94 -16.77 -12.99
N ARG A 234 -2.93 -15.90 -13.07
CA ARG A 234 -2.18 -15.41 -11.91
C ARG A 234 -3.09 -14.68 -10.91
N PHE A 235 -3.79 -13.65 -11.33
CA PHE A 235 -4.64 -12.87 -10.42
C PHE A 235 -5.84 -13.67 -9.89
N SER A 236 -6.39 -14.61 -10.65
CA SER A 236 -7.50 -15.46 -10.15
C SER A 236 -7.06 -16.43 -9.06
N GLN A 237 -5.79 -16.87 -9.06
CA GLN A 237 -5.25 -17.82 -8.07
C GLN A 237 -4.63 -17.15 -6.84
N HIS A 238 -4.38 -15.83 -6.90
CA HIS A 238 -3.80 -15.05 -5.81
C HIS A 238 -4.77 -13.99 -5.30
N ASP A 239 -5.57 -14.35 -4.28
CA ASP A 239 -6.60 -13.46 -3.71
C ASP A 239 -6.07 -12.07 -3.36
N ARG A 240 -4.90 -11.98 -2.72
CA ARG A 240 -4.30 -10.69 -2.34
C ARG A 240 -3.95 -9.81 -3.54
N LEU A 241 -3.39 -10.40 -4.60
CA LEU A 241 -3.09 -9.65 -5.82
C LEU A 241 -4.37 -9.19 -6.51
N ARG A 242 -5.41 -10.01 -6.46
CA ARG A 242 -6.72 -9.67 -7.00
C ARG A 242 -7.35 -8.49 -6.27
N GLU A 243 -7.33 -8.49 -4.94
CA GLU A 243 -7.83 -7.35 -4.15
C GLU A 243 -7.03 -6.07 -4.48
N ARG A 244 -5.70 -6.15 -4.57
CA ARG A 244 -4.85 -5.02 -4.98
C ARG A 244 -5.19 -4.52 -6.38
N LEU A 245 -5.41 -5.43 -7.33
CA LEU A 245 -5.82 -5.11 -8.70
C LEU A 245 -7.18 -4.40 -8.75
N PHE A 246 -8.13 -4.80 -7.89
CA PHE A 246 -9.45 -4.15 -7.80
C PHE A 246 -9.38 -2.78 -7.13
N ALA A 247 -8.42 -2.57 -6.23
CA ALA A 247 -8.21 -1.29 -5.57
C ALA A 247 -7.56 -0.24 -6.48
N LEU A 248 -6.92 -0.64 -7.60
CA LEU A 248 -6.33 0.30 -8.55
C LEU A 248 -7.40 1.25 -9.11
N ARG A 249 -7.14 2.55 -8.96
CA ARG A 249 -7.99 3.64 -9.47
C ARG A 249 -7.31 4.47 -10.57
N ARG A 250 -6.10 4.11 -10.96
CA ARG A 250 -5.25 4.87 -11.87
C ARG A 250 -4.77 3.96 -12.99
N GLU A 251 -4.52 4.58 -14.15
CA GLU A 251 -3.92 3.88 -15.29
C GLU A 251 -2.50 3.43 -14.95
N VAL A 252 -2.15 2.23 -15.41
CA VAL A 252 -0.84 1.64 -15.16
C VAL A 252 -0.16 1.25 -16.47
N ALA A 253 1.04 1.77 -16.69
CA ALA A 253 1.94 1.31 -17.72
C ALA A 253 2.94 0.32 -17.12
N VAL A 254 2.90 -0.94 -17.56
CA VAL A 254 3.79 -2.00 -17.06
C VAL A 254 4.74 -2.44 -18.17
N ALA A 255 6.04 -2.43 -17.90
CA ALA A 255 7.05 -2.89 -18.84
C ALA A 255 6.76 -4.32 -19.29
N GLY A 256 6.77 -4.53 -20.61
CA GLY A 256 6.47 -5.82 -21.21
C GLY A 256 4.99 -6.20 -21.18
N VAL A 257 4.06 -5.38 -20.70
CA VAL A 257 2.63 -5.68 -20.79
C VAL A 257 2.00 -4.80 -21.87
N PRO A 258 1.19 -5.36 -22.80
CA PRO A 258 0.44 -4.54 -23.76
C PRO A 258 -0.45 -3.51 -23.06
N SER A 259 -0.52 -2.30 -23.62
CA SER A 259 -1.34 -1.22 -23.06
C SER A 259 -2.81 -1.63 -22.87
N GLY A 260 -3.42 -1.17 -21.77
CA GLY A 260 -4.80 -1.45 -21.39
C GLY A 260 -5.07 -2.88 -20.90
N LEU A 261 -4.08 -3.77 -20.91
CA LEU A 261 -4.30 -5.18 -20.58
C LEU A 261 -4.50 -5.42 -19.07
N ILE A 262 -3.90 -4.59 -18.22
CA ILE A 262 -4.07 -4.68 -16.75
C ILE A 262 -5.51 -4.30 -16.38
N GLU A 263 -6.02 -3.23 -16.97
CA GLU A 263 -7.38 -2.74 -16.81
C GLU A 263 -8.39 -3.77 -17.35
N GLU A 264 -8.12 -4.35 -18.52
CA GLU A 264 -8.93 -5.42 -19.09
C GLU A 264 -8.97 -6.66 -18.18
N ALA A 265 -7.83 -7.08 -17.63
CA ALA A 265 -7.76 -8.19 -16.69
C ALA A 265 -8.55 -7.91 -15.40
N SER A 266 -8.44 -6.68 -14.87
CA SER A 266 -9.21 -6.24 -13.71
C SER A 266 -10.72 -6.32 -13.98
N ALA A 267 -11.18 -5.75 -15.10
CA ALA A 267 -12.59 -5.73 -15.48
C ALA A 267 -13.17 -7.16 -15.62
N VAL A 268 -12.44 -8.07 -16.29
CA VAL A 268 -12.86 -9.47 -16.43
C VAL A 268 -12.99 -10.15 -15.06
N LEU A 269 -12.00 -9.98 -14.18
CA LEU A 269 -12.00 -10.61 -12.87
C LEU A 269 -13.08 -10.03 -11.94
N GLN A 270 -13.35 -8.73 -12.01
CA GLN A 270 -14.46 -8.11 -11.27
C GLN A 270 -15.81 -8.67 -11.71
N ALA A 271 -16.03 -8.83 -13.02
CA ALA A 271 -17.26 -9.42 -13.56
C ALA A 271 -17.45 -10.87 -13.08
N LEU A 272 -16.38 -11.66 -13.03
CA LEU A 272 -16.41 -13.04 -12.52
C LEU A 272 -16.63 -13.09 -11.01
N HIS A 273 -16.04 -12.17 -10.26
CA HIS A 273 -16.21 -12.07 -8.81
C HIS A 273 -17.65 -11.69 -8.44
N GLY A 274 -18.24 -10.70 -9.12
CA GLY A 274 -19.63 -10.29 -8.91
C GLY A 274 -20.65 -11.40 -9.17
N LYS A 275 -20.42 -12.23 -10.21
CA LYS A 275 -21.25 -13.41 -10.50
C LYS A 275 -21.21 -14.48 -9.39
N ARG A 276 -20.05 -14.66 -8.74
CA ARG A 276 -19.91 -15.61 -7.62
C ARG A 276 -20.59 -15.09 -6.34
N ALA A 277 -20.54 -13.79 -6.07
CA ALA A 277 -21.23 -13.20 -4.92
C ALA A 277 -22.76 -13.24 -5.06
N GLY A 278 -23.30 -13.10 -6.28
CA GLY A 278 -24.74 -13.22 -6.55
C GLY A 278 -25.30 -14.65 -6.57
N GLY A 279 -24.43 -15.68 -6.64
CA GLY A 279 -24.84 -17.08 -6.67
C GLY A 279 -24.99 -17.75 -5.30
N VAL A 280 -24.75 -17.04 -4.20
CA VAL A 280 -24.91 -17.53 -2.80
C VAL A 280 -26.24 -17.04 -2.18
N ALA A 281 -27.06 -16.33 -2.96
CA ALA A 281 -28.40 -15.92 -2.58
C ALA A 281 -29.46 -16.60 -3.47
N GLN A 282 -29.53 -17.93 -3.42
CA GLN A 282 -30.71 -18.70 -3.79
C GLN A 282 -30.88 -19.87 -2.82
#